data_AF-A0A2A2IFV4-F1
#
_entry.id   AF-A0A2A2IFV4-F1
#
_cell.length_a   1.000
_cell.length_b   1.000
_cell.length_c   1.000
_cell.angle_alpha   90.00
_cell.angle_beta   90.00
_cell.angle_gamma   90.00
#
_symmetry.space_group_name_H-M   'P 1'
#
loop_
_entity.id
_entity.type
_entity.pdbx_description
1 polymer ?
#
loop_
_entity_poly.entity_id
_entity_poly.type
_entity_poly.pdbx_seq_one_letter_code
_entity_poly.pdbx_strand_id
1 'polypeptide(L)' 'MLDIFKVFLEQALVRGTPFAAPLAKACAEICEAYGNECKKHDHDHCQRCAQACFDCAETCRKLAA' A
#
# COMPACT_ATOMS: atom_id res chain seq x y z
N MET A 1 5.92 -10.47 0.09
CA MET A 1 6.81 -9.29 0.31
C MET A 1 6.01 -8.05 0.69
N LEU A 2 4.79 -7.84 0.14
CA LEU A 2 3.83 -6.82 0.59
C LEU A 2 3.25 -7.08 2.00
N ASP A 3 3.24 -8.34 2.45
CA ASP A 3 2.55 -8.74 3.69
C ASP A 3 3.23 -8.18 4.94
N ILE A 4 4.56 -8.08 4.96
CA ILE A 4 5.28 -7.62 6.14
C ILE A 4 5.02 -6.13 6.39
N PHE A 5 5.11 -5.30 5.34
CA PHE A 5 5.00 -3.85 5.49
C PHE A 5 3.57 -3.41 5.81
N LYS A 6 2.59 -4.03 5.15
CA LYS A 6 1.17 -3.77 5.43
C LYS A 6 0.79 -4.16 6.86
N VAL A 7 1.26 -5.31 7.35
CA VAL A 7 1.04 -5.74 8.74
C VAL A 7 1.66 -4.75 9.73
N PHE A 8 2.83 -4.18 9.45
CA PHE A 8 3.40 -3.15 10.33
C PHE A 8 2.56 -1.89 10.40
N LEU A 9 2.02 -1.42 9.27
CA LEU A 9 1.09 -0.29 9.25
C LEU A 9 -0.19 -0.60 10.05
N GLU A 10 -0.78 -1.78 9.85
CA GLU A 10 -1.98 -2.20 10.58
C GLU A 10 -1.73 -2.22 12.10
N GLN A 11 -0.61 -2.79 12.54
CA GLN A 11 -0.24 -2.80 13.97
C GLN A 11 0.01 -1.39 14.51
N ALA A 12 0.63 -0.51 13.72
CA ALA A 12 0.88 0.88 14.10
C ALA A 12 -0.42 1.68 14.28
N LEU A 13 -1.41 1.44 13.41
CA LEU A 13 -2.74 2.03 13.50
C LEU A 13 -3.50 1.51 14.73
N VAL A 14 -3.57 0.18 14.91
CA VAL A 14 -4.28 -0.45 16.04
C VAL A 14 -3.71 -0.02 17.39
N ARG A 15 -2.39 0.15 17.48
CA ARG A 15 -1.71 0.53 18.73
C ARG A 15 -1.58 2.04 18.92
N GLY A 16 -2.07 2.86 17.99
CA GLY A 16 -1.99 4.32 18.06
C GLY A 16 -0.55 4.86 18.14
N THR A 17 0.38 4.21 17.45
CA THR A 17 1.80 4.60 17.52
C THR A 17 2.04 5.93 16.78
N PRO A 18 3.06 6.72 17.17
CA PRO A 18 3.42 7.95 16.45
C PRO A 18 3.96 7.69 15.03
N PHE A 19 4.17 6.42 14.66
CA PHE A 19 4.74 6.03 13.36
C PHE A 19 3.68 5.71 12.29
N ALA A 20 2.38 5.85 12.61
CA ALA A 20 1.31 5.55 11.66
C ALA A 20 1.42 6.34 10.34
N ALA A 21 1.64 7.66 10.41
CA ALA A 21 1.75 8.49 9.22
C ALA A 21 3.03 8.21 8.38
N PRO A 22 4.24 8.11 8.97
CA PRO A 22 5.42 7.67 8.24
C PRO A 22 5.28 6.29 7.57
N LEU A 23 4.67 5.33 8.25
CA LEU A 23 4.43 3.99 7.71
C LEU A 23 3.38 4.04 6.58
N ALA A 24 2.33 4.83 6.73
CA ALA A 24 1.32 5.01 5.68
C ALA A 24 1.94 5.61 4.42
N LYS A 25 2.81 6.63 4.55
CA LYS A 25 3.53 7.21 3.42
C LYS A 25 4.35 6.17 2.65
N ALA A 26 5.18 5.41 3.36
CA ALA A 26 6.00 4.37 2.75
C ALA A 26 5.14 3.24 2.12
N CYS A 27 4.01 2.89 2.75
CA CYS A 27 3.09 1.90 2.20
C CYS A 27 2.50 2.39 0.87
N ALA A 28 2.18 3.67 0.75
CA ALA A 28 1.68 4.25 -0.49
C ALA A 28 2.71 4.18 -1.62
N GLU A 29 3.96 4.54 -1.35
CA GLU A 29 5.05 4.48 -2.33
C GLU A 29 5.30 3.04 -2.82
N ILE A 30 5.31 2.07 -1.90
CA ILE A 30 5.48 0.65 -2.23
C ILE A 30 4.30 0.13 -3.07
N CYS A 31 3.07 0.41 -2.65
CA CYS A 31 1.88 -0.03 -3.38
C CYS A 31 1.81 0.58 -4.78
N GLU A 32 2.16 1.86 -4.94
CA GLU A 32 2.20 2.49 -6.25
C GLU A 32 3.26 1.88 -7.17
N ALA A 33 4.47 1.64 -6.66
CA ALA A 33 5.52 0.97 -7.42
C ALA A 33 5.09 -0.44 -7.86
N TYR A 34 4.49 -1.21 -6.95
CA TYR A 34 4.03 -2.56 -7.25
C TYR A 34 2.85 -2.57 -8.24
N GLY A 35 1.88 -1.67 -8.06
CA GLY A 35 0.74 -1.53 -8.97
C GLY A 35 1.19 -1.15 -10.39
N ASN A 36 2.17 -0.26 -10.51
CA ASN A 36 2.77 0.11 -11.80
C ASN A 36 3.50 -1.06 -12.47
N GLU A 37 4.14 -1.95 -11.71
CA GLU A 37 4.75 -3.15 -12.26
C GLU A 37 3.67 -4.15 -12.71
N CYS A 38 2.69 -4.45 -11.86
CA CYS A 38 1.61 -5.38 -12.19
C CYS A 38 0.83 -4.94 -13.43
N LYS A 39 0.58 -3.63 -13.60
CA LYS A 39 -0.16 -3.09 -14.75
C LYS A 39 0.51 -3.35 -16.10
N LYS A 40 1.84 -3.60 -16.14
CA LYS A 40 2.57 -3.92 -17.37
C LYS A 40 2.20 -5.28 -17.97
N HIS A 41 1.53 -6.14 -17.20
CA HIS A 41 1.16 -7.48 -17.61
C HIS A 41 -0.33 -7.56 -17.99
N ASP A 42 -0.61 -8.02 -19.21
CA ASP A 42 -1.96 -8.13 -19.75
C ASP A 42 -2.64 -9.47 -19.35
N HIS A 43 -2.79 -9.65 -18.04
CA HIS A 43 -3.52 -10.76 -17.45
C HIS A 43 -4.51 -10.22 -16.42
N ASP A 44 -5.73 -10.77 -16.38
CA ASP A 44 -6.79 -10.34 -15.45
C ASP A 44 -6.33 -10.26 -13.99
N HIS A 45 -5.55 -11.25 -13.54
CA HIS A 45 -4.98 -11.27 -12.20
C HIS A 45 -4.07 -10.05 -11.94
N CYS A 46 -3.19 -9.73 -12.89
CA CYS A 46 -2.24 -8.63 -12.77
C CYS A 46 -2.96 -7.27 -12.79
N GLN A 47 -4.00 -7.12 -13.61
CA GLN A 47 -4.82 -5.90 -13.63
C GLN A 47 -5.58 -5.68 -12.32
N ARG A 48 -6.17 -6.75 -11.77
CA ARG A 48 -6.83 -6.70 -10.45
C ARG A 48 -5.85 -6.39 -9.32
N CYS A 49 -4.65 -6.96 -9.38
CA CYS A 49 -3.60 -6.67 -8.41
C CYS A 49 -3.16 -5.20 -8.48
N ALA A 50 -2.96 -4.66 -9.68
CA ALA A 50 -2.62 -3.26 -9.89
C ALA A 50 -3.67 -2.32 -9.30
N GLN A 51 -4.96 -2.56 -9.58
CA GLN A 51 -6.05 -1.76 -9.04
C GLN A 51 -6.05 -1.77 -7.51
N ALA A 52 -5.98 -2.96 -6.88
CA ALA A 52 -5.96 -3.07 -5.43
C ALA A 52 -4.76 -2.33 -4.80
N CYS A 53 -3.61 -2.31 -5.48
CA CYS A 53 -2.45 -1.57 -5.03
C CYS A 53 -2.65 -0.05 -5.14
N PHE A 54 -3.24 0.44 -6.22
CA PHE A 54 -3.55 1.87 -6.35
C PHE A 54 -4.56 2.35 -5.32
N ASP A 55 -5.61 1.57 -5.05
CA ASP A 55 -6.60 1.87 -4.01
C ASP A 55 -5.95 1.91 -2.62
N CYS A 56 -5.04 0.98 -2.35
CA CYS A 56 -4.26 0.94 -1.11
C CYS A 56 -3.36 2.18 -0.99
N ALA A 57 -2.67 2.58 -2.06
CA ALA A 57 -1.80 3.74 -2.07
C ALA A 57 -2.56 5.05 -1.85
N GLU A 58 -3.73 5.20 -2.46
CA GLU A 58 -4.60 6.36 -2.24
C GLU A 58 -5.06 6.45 -0.78
N THR A 59 -5.52 5.34 -0.22
CA THR A 59 -5.95 5.28 1.19
C THR A 59 -4.80 5.61 2.14
N CYS A 60 -3.61 5.06 1.88
CA CYS A 60 -2.42 5.33 2.69
C CYS A 60 -1.97 6.79 2.61
N ARG A 61 -2.09 7.45 1.45
CA ARG A 61 -1.83 8.89 1.32
C ARG A 61 -2.79 9.74 2.15
N LYS A 62 -4.08 9.36 2.19
CA LYS A 62 -5.09 10.03 3.02
C LYS A 62 -4.81 9.86 4.52
N LEU A 63 -4.29 8.70 4.94
CA LEU A 63 -3.89 8.41 6.33
C LEU A 63 -2.62 9.13 6.76
N ALA A 64 -1.72 9.43 5.82
CA ALA A 64 -0.44 10.08 6.09
C ALA A 64 -0.53 11.61 6.19
N ALA A 65 -1.69 12.21 5.85
CA ALA A 65 -1.94 13.65 5.80
C ALA A 65 -2.32 14.23 7.17
#